data_AF-A0A218QJ71-F1
#
_entry.id   AF-A0A218QJ71-F1
#
_cell.length_a   1.000
_cell.length_b   1.000
_cell.length_c   1.000
_cell.angle_alpha   90.00
_cell.angle_beta   90.00
_cell.angle_gamma   90.00
#
_symmetry.space_group_name_H-M   'P 1'
#
loop_
_entity.id
_entity.type
_entity.pdbx_description
1 polymer ?
#
loop_
_entity_poly.entity_id
_entity_poly.type
_entity_poly.pdbx_seq_one_letter_code
_entity_poly.pdbx_strand_id
1 'polypeptide(L)'
;MQLFINQLSDRLSEELVAARKLNVRPLRVSDREFETTVNAGTVKWAVTEQRELFIVPKYVQGQEISHTVLTNGEPVLAAGEADITGFDDYYYLLNINNHSGHYQPSLSSLKIGKEAFKANGINIPD
;
A
#
# COMPACT_ATOMS: atom_id res chain seq x y z
N MET A 1 -16.19 -12.66 -2.17
CA MET A 1 -15.05 -11.74 -2.04
C MET A 1 -14.04 -12.44 -1.13
N GLN A 2 -12.80 -12.64 -1.59
CA GLN A 2 -11.78 -13.40 -0.86
C GLN A 2 -10.98 -12.46 0.03
N LEU A 3 -10.72 -12.87 1.27
CA LEU A 3 -9.78 -12.20 2.18
C LEU A 3 -8.41 -12.88 2.10
N PHE A 4 -7.36 -12.07 2.15
CA PHE A 4 -5.97 -12.52 2.18
C PHE A 4 -5.42 -12.27 3.57
N ILE A 5 -4.98 -13.34 4.24
CA ILE A 5 -4.46 -13.30 5.60
C ILE A 5 -2.95 -13.08 5.55
N ASN A 6 -2.39 -12.36 6.52
CA ASN A 6 -0.94 -12.27 6.67
C ASN A 6 -0.35 -13.66 6.94
N GLN A 7 0.48 -14.15 6.02
CA GLN A 7 1.13 -15.46 6.09
C GLN A 7 2.38 -15.48 6.99
N LEU A 8 2.85 -14.31 7.43
CA LEU A 8 4.05 -14.13 8.27
C LEU A 8 3.71 -13.37 9.57
N SER A 9 2.63 -13.79 10.23
CA SER A 9 2.13 -13.12 11.44
C SER A 9 3.09 -13.22 12.64
N ASP A 10 3.99 -14.20 12.64
CA ASP A 10 5.08 -14.36 13.60
C ASP A 10 6.08 -13.20 13.54
N ARG A 11 6.24 -12.55 12.37
CA ARG A 11 7.16 -11.42 12.17
C ARG A 11 6.54 -10.05 12.46
N LEU A 12 5.22 -9.99 12.63
CA LEU A 12 4.45 -8.74 12.71
C LEU A 12 5.03 -7.75 13.73
N SER A 13 5.33 -8.22 14.95
CA SER A 13 5.83 -7.35 16.02
C SER A 13 7.16 -6.69 15.64
N GLU A 14 8.07 -7.44 15.01
CA GLU A 14 9.39 -6.94 14.58
C GLU A 14 9.25 -5.96 13.42
N GLU A 15 8.38 -6.26 12.46
CA GLU A 15 8.12 -5.43 11.29
C GLU A 15 7.51 -4.08 11.66
N LEU A 16 6.57 -4.07 12.61
CA LEU A 16 5.99 -2.85 13.14
C LEU A 16 7.01 -2.03 13.96
N VAL A 17 7.89 -2.69 14.73
CA VAL A 17 8.98 -2.00 15.43
C VAL A 17 9.94 -1.37 14.42
N ALA A 18 10.31 -2.07 13.35
CA ALA A 18 11.19 -1.57 12.32
C ALA A 18 10.58 -0.35 11.61
N ALA A 19 9.31 -0.42 11.21
CA ALA A 19 8.59 0.70 10.60
C ALA A 19 8.56 1.93 11.53
N ARG A 20 8.24 1.73 12.83
CA ARG A 20 8.24 2.83 13.81
C ARG A 20 9.60 3.48 13.97
N LYS A 21 10.70 2.71 14.00
CA LYS A 21 12.07 3.26 14.08
C LYS A 21 12.43 4.12 12.86
N LEU A 22 11.84 3.82 11.71
CA LEU A 22 11.99 4.59 10.47
C LEU A 22 10.95 5.70 10.32
N ASN A 23 10.13 5.95 11.36
CA ASN A 23 9.00 6.90 11.34
C ASN A 23 7.98 6.65 10.22
N VAL A 24 7.79 5.38 9.84
CA VAL A 24 6.81 4.98 8.84
C VAL A 24 5.47 4.66 9.50
N ARG A 25 4.40 5.25 8.96
CA ARG A 25 3.00 4.95 9.25
C ARG A 25 2.23 4.74 7.94
N PRO A 26 1.12 4.00 7.95
CA PRO A 26 0.18 3.99 6.82
C PRO A 26 -0.30 5.41 6.51
N LEU A 27 -0.32 5.74 5.21
CA LEU A 27 -0.80 7.01 4.68
C LEU A 27 -2.12 6.81 3.93
N ARG A 28 -2.98 7.83 4.00
CA ARG A 28 -4.10 8.04 3.09
C ARG A 28 -3.72 9.04 2.01
N VAL A 29 -4.47 9.07 0.90
CA VAL A 29 -4.24 10.05 -0.18
C VAL A 29 -4.40 11.49 0.31
N SER A 30 -5.25 11.73 1.30
CA SER A 30 -5.48 13.04 1.92
C SER A 30 -4.38 13.48 2.90
N ASP A 31 -3.39 12.62 3.20
CA ASP A 31 -2.32 12.97 4.14
C ASP A 31 -1.29 13.88 3.46
N ARG A 32 -0.78 14.86 4.20
CA ARG A 32 0.18 15.84 3.68
C ARG A 32 1.45 15.19 3.11
N GLU A 33 1.88 14.08 3.69
CA GLU A 33 3.09 13.35 3.30
C GLU A 33 2.88 12.47 2.06
N PHE A 34 1.65 12.32 1.59
CA PHE A 34 1.31 11.46 0.45
C PHE A 34 2.08 11.84 -0.80
N GLU A 35 2.00 13.11 -1.24
CA GLU A 35 2.64 13.60 -2.46
C GLU A 35 4.15 13.33 -2.46
N THR A 36 4.84 13.69 -1.38
CA THR A 36 6.29 13.47 -1.27
C THR A 36 6.62 11.96 -1.28
N THR A 37 5.78 11.14 -0.65
CA THR A 37 5.99 9.68 -0.58
C THR A 37 5.85 9.03 -1.95
N VAL A 38 4.80 9.36 -2.70
CA VAL A 38 4.56 8.73 -4.00
C VAL A 38 5.56 9.18 -5.06
N ASN A 39 5.96 10.45 -5.03
CA ASN A 39 6.96 10.97 -5.97
C ASN A 39 8.40 10.51 -5.64
N ALA A 40 8.64 9.95 -4.45
CA ALA A 40 9.95 9.42 -4.08
C ALA A 40 10.24 8.02 -4.67
N GLY A 41 9.22 7.31 -5.18
CA GLY A 41 9.38 6.01 -5.84
C GLY A 41 8.23 5.05 -5.54
N THR A 42 8.49 3.76 -5.77
CA THR A 42 7.50 2.70 -5.59
C THR A 42 6.96 2.69 -4.16
N VAL A 43 5.65 2.53 -4.05
CA VAL A 43 4.93 2.37 -2.79
C VAL A 43 4.34 0.97 -2.67
N LYS A 44 4.14 0.53 -1.43
CA LYS A 44 3.31 -0.62 -1.10
C LYS A 44 1.92 -0.13 -0.75
N TRP A 45 0.90 -0.89 -1.15
CA TRP A 45 -0.49 -0.55 -0.90
C TRP A 45 -1.29 -1.76 -0.41
N ALA A 46 -2.36 -1.48 0.33
CA ALA A 46 -3.35 -2.47 0.74
C ALA A 46 -4.74 -1.85 0.78
N VAL A 47 -5.74 -2.68 0.48
CA VAL A 47 -7.17 -2.36 0.64
C VAL A 47 -7.71 -3.21 1.79
N THR A 48 -8.16 -2.57 2.86
CA THR A 48 -8.72 -3.24 4.05
C THR A 48 -10.08 -3.86 3.76
N GLU A 49 -10.60 -4.66 4.70
CA GLU A 49 -11.97 -5.19 4.65
C GLU A 49 -13.03 -4.09 4.53
N GLN A 50 -12.76 -2.91 5.10
CA GLN A 50 -13.61 -1.72 5.04
C GLN A 50 -13.41 -0.92 3.75
N ARG A 51 -12.67 -1.45 2.77
CA ARG A 51 -12.33 -0.84 1.48
C ARG A 51 -11.51 0.45 1.59
N GLU A 52 -10.75 0.59 2.68
CA GLU A 52 -9.84 1.72 2.85
C GLU A 52 -8.51 1.44 2.15
N LEU A 53 -8.00 2.43 1.42
CA LEU A 53 -6.70 2.36 0.77
C LEU A 53 -5.64 2.94 1.72
N PHE A 54 -4.64 2.13 2.04
CA PHE A 54 -3.43 2.57 2.73
C PHE A 54 -2.23 2.42 1.85
N ILE A 55 -1.26 3.32 2.03
CA ILE A 55 -0.02 3.39 1.28
C ILE A 55 1.17 3.60 2.24
N VAL A 56 2.30 2.97 1.94
CA VAL A 56 3.60 3.21 2.59
C VAL A 56 4.72 3.22 1.54
N PRO A 57 5.83 3.94 1.73
CA PRO A 57 6.99 3.82 0.85
C PRO A 57 7.50 2.38 0.83
N LYS A 58 7.96 1.88 -0.33
CA LYS A 58 8.59 0.56 -0.40
C LYS A 58 9.90 0.52 0.39
N TYR A 59 10.70 1.59 0.28
CA TYR A 59 11.99 1.73 0.97
C TYR A 59 12.11 3.05 1.73
N VAL A 60 12.71 3.01 2.92
CA VAL A 60 13.13 4.18 3.69
C VAL A 60 14.56 3.94 4.17
N GLN A 61 15.48 4.87 3.88
CA GLN A 61 16.90 4.76 4.23
C GLN A 61 17.56 3.43 3.78
N GLY A 62 17.15 2.92 2.61
CA GLY A 62 17.63 1.65 2.05
C GLY A 62 17.02 0.39 2.70
N GLN A 63 16.17 0.53 3.72
CA GLN A 63 15.45 -0.57 4.34
C GLN A 63 14.04 -0.72 3.74
N GLU A 64 13.67 -1.94 3.39
CA GLU A 64 12.33 -2.25 2.88
C GLU A 64 11.28 -2.24 4.00
N ILE A 65 10.10 -1.69 3.72
CA ILE A 65 8.96 -1.69 4.63
C ILE A 65 8.05 -2.89 4.31
N SER A 66 7.66 -3.66 5.32
CA SER A 66 6.77 -4.83 5.13
C SER A 66 5.33 -4.43 4.80
N HIS A 67 4.64 -5.19 3.93
CA HIS A 67 3.21 -4.93 3.61
C HIS A 67 2.31 -4.98 4.84
N THR A 68 2.67 -5.77 5.85
CA THR A 68 1.88 -5.89 7.07
C THR A 68 1.71 -4.56 7.82
N VAL A 69 2.64 -3.62 7.63
CA VAL A 69 2.62 -2.29 8.28
C VAL A 69 1.37 -1.52 7.89
N LEU A 70 0.87 -1.71 6.67
CA LEU A 70 -0.30 -1.01 6.11
C LEU A 70 -1.56 -1.20 6.95
N THR A 71 -1.74 -2.39 7.54
CA THR A 71 -2.98 -2.79 8.22
C THR A 71 -2.74 -3.36 9.61
N ASN A 72 -1.53 -3.18 10.17
CA ASN A 72 -1.16 -3.78 11.45
C ASN A 72 -1.32 -5.32 11.48
N GLY A 73 -1.12 -5.98 10.34
CA GLY A 73 -1.28 -7.43 10.21
C GLY A 73 -2.68 -7.93 9.92
N GLU A 74 -3.70 -7.07 9.95
CA GLU A 74 -5.07 -7.45 9.65
C GLU A 74 -5.21 -7.95 8.20
N PRO A 75 -6.20 -8.82 7.93
CA PRO A 75 -6.51 -9.29 6.58
C PRO A 75 -6.82 -8.15 5.59
N VAL A 76 -6.59 -8.44 4.31
CA VAL A 76 -6.80 -7.46 3.22
C VAL A 76 -7.67 -8.04 2.12
N LEU A 77 -8.38 -7.18 1.41
CA LEU A 77 -9.09 -7.53 0.18
C LEU A 77 -8.14 -7.57 -1.01
N ALA A 78 -7.09 -6.74 -0.98
CA ALA A 78 -6.05 -6.67 -2.00
C ALA A 78 -4.81 -6.00 -1.40
N ALA A 79 -3.63 -6.33 -1.92
CA ALA A 79 -2.38 -5.65 -1.61
C ALA A 79 -1.43 -5.76 -2.79
N GLY A 80 -0.40 -4.91 -2.82
CA GLY A 80 0.54 -4.92 -3.92
C GLY A 80 1.55 -3.80 -3.85
N GLU A 81 2.19 -3.55 -4.98
CA GLU A 81 3.07 -2.39 -5.20
C GLU A 81 2.50 -1.51 -6.30
N ALA A 82 2.81 -0.22 -6.24
CA ALA A 82 2.39 0.76 -7.23
C ALA A 82 3.45 1.85 -7.42
N ASP A 83 3.50 2.39 -8.63
CA ASP A 83 4.21 3.63 -8.93
C ASP A 83 3.17 4.70 -9.23
N ILE A 84 3.26 5.82 -8.52
CA ILE A 84 2.30 6.93 -8.61
C ILE A 84 3.12 8.22 -8.75
N THR A 85 2.64 9.16 -9.55
CA THR A 85 3.23 10.50 -9.65
C THR A 85 2.14 11.55 -9.68
N GLY A 86 2.42 12.75 -9.21
CA GLY A 86 1.43 13.83 -9.20
C GLY A 86 1.83 15.03 -8.36
N PHE A 87 1.04 16.08 -8.44
CA PHE A 87 1.20 17.31 -7.67
C PHE A 87 -0.14 18.00 -7.48
N ASP A 88 -0.28 18.83 -6.43
CA ASP A 88 -1.48 19.65 -6.18
C ASP A 88 -2.80 18.84 -6.24
N ASP A 89 -2.83 17.73 -5.49
CA ASP A 89 -3.95 16.77 -5.43
C ASP A 89 -4.30 16.07 -6.76
N TYR A 90 -3.47 16.22 -7.78
CA TYR A 90 -3.62 15.56 -9.07
C TYR A 90 -2.61 14.42 -9.22
N TYR A 91 -3.07 13.18 -9.03
CA TYR A 91 -2.21 11.98 -9.06
C TYR A 91 -2.55 11.03 -10.23
N TYR A 92 -1.54 10.37 -10.76
CA TYR A 92 -1.62 9.35 -11.81
C TYR A 92 -0.96 8.05 -11.36
N LEU A 93 -1.64 6.93 -11.56
CA LEU A 93 -1.11 5.59 -11.38
C LEU A 93 -0.33 5.19 -12.65
N LEU A 94 0.99 5.01 -12.51
CA LEU A 94 1.86 4.61 -13.61
C LEU A 94 1.88 3.09 -13.76
N ASN A 95 2.10 2.38 -12.65
CA ASN A 95 2.14 0.92 -12.59
C ASN A 95 1.42 0.43 -11.34
N ILE A 96 0.83 -0.75 -11.41
CA ILE A 96 0.25 -1.45 -10.27
C ILE A 96 0.38 -2.96 -10.45
N ASN A 97 0.73 -3.67 -9.38
CA ASN A 97 0.75 -5.12 -9.34
C ASN A 97 0.11 -5.64 -8.04
N ASN A 98 -0.07 -6.96 -7.93
CA ASN A 98 -0.55 -7.65 -6.73
C ASN A 98 0.60 -8.30 -5.92
N HIS A 99 1.82 -7.79 -6.05
CA HIS A 99 2.98 -8.38 -5.39
C HIS A 99 2.99 -8.04 -3.89
N SER A 100 2.83 -9.06 -3.05
CA SER A 100 2.98 -8.93 -1.60
C SER A 100 3.61 -10.20 -1.01
N GLY A 101 4.73 -10.04 -0.30
CA GLY A 101 5.38 -11.14 0.42
C GLY A 101 4.56 -11.66 1.61
N HIS A 102 3.58 -10.89 2.10
CA HIS A 102 2.79 -11.20 3.29
C HIS A 102 1.41 -11.78 2.98
N TYR A 103 0.75 -11.25 1.95
CA TYR A 103 -0.67 -11.57 1.70
C TYR A 103 -0.89 -12.44 0.45
N GLN A 104 0.06 -12.48 -0.47
CA GLN A 104 -0.02 -13.22 -1.74
C GLN A 104 -1.39 -13.11 -2.45
N PRO A 105 -1.90 -11.89 -2.68
CA PRO A 105 -3.23 -11.69 -3.22
C PRO A 105 -3.36 -12.22 -4.65
N SER A 106 -4.57 -12.65 -5.02
CA SER A 106 -4.85 -13.17 -6.37
C SER A 106 -4.76 -12.07 -7.44
N LEU A 107 -4.51 -12.46 -8.70
CA LEU A 107 -4.53 -11.50 -9.81
C LEU A 107 -5.89 -10.79 -9.94
N SER A 108 -6.99 -11.48 -9.62
CA SER A 108 -8.34 -10.90 -9.66
C SER A 108 -8.57 -9.80 -8.63
N SER A 109 -7.82 -9.79 -7.51
CA SER A 109 -7.93 -8.73 -6.50
C SER A 109 -7.32 -7.40 -6.97
N LEU A 110 -6.51 -7.41 -8.03
CA LEU A 110 -5.94 -6.18 -8.61
C LEU A 110 -7.04 -5.20 -9.06
N LYS A 111 -8.21 -5.73 -9.46
CA LYS A 111 -9.39 -4.92 -9.77
C LYS A 111 -9.87 -4.12 -8.55
N ILE A 112 -9.89 -4.74 -7.37
CA ILE A 112 -10.25 -4.06 -6.10
C ILE A 112 -9.24 -2.95 -5.80
N GLY A 113 -7.94 -3.22 -6.01
CA GLY A 113 -6.90 -2.20 -5.91
C GLY A 113 -7.16 -1.00 -6.81
N LYS A 114 -7.33 -1.23 -8.11
CA LYS A 114 -7.63 -0.15 -9.08
C LYS A 114 -8.90 0.64 -8.72
N GLU A 115 -9.96 -0.03 -8.29
CA GLU A 115 -11.18 0.62 -7.83
C GLU A 115 -10.94 1.51 -6.60
N ALA A 116 -10.15 1.05 -5.63
CA ALA A 116 -9.80 1.81 -4.44
C ALA A 116 -8.93 3.03 -4.78
N PHE A 117 -7.94 2.90 -5.67
CA PHE A 117 -7.13 4.02 -6.15
C PHE A 117 -8.00 5.09 -6.83
N LYS A 118 -8.88 4.68 -7.74
CA LYS A 118 -9.82 5.59 -8.42
C LYS A 118 -10.76 6.28 -7.43
N ALA A 119 -11.28 5.55 -6.44
CA ALA A 119 -12.16 6.10 -5.41
C ALA A 119 -11.47 7.15 -4.52
N ASN A 120 -10.14 7.12 -4.44
CA ASN A 120 -9.33 8.11 -3.72
C ASN A 120 -8.74 9.20 -4.63
N GLY A 121 -9.27 9.37 -5.85
CA GLY A 121 -8.88 10.46 -6.75
C GLY A 121 -7.58 10.22 -7.53
N ILE A 122 -7.01 9.01 -7.50
CA ILE A 122 -5.85 8.68 -8.32
C ILE A 122 -6.33 8.30 -9.73
N ASN A 123 -5.87 9.04 -10.73
CA ASN A 123 -6.21 8.79 -12.13
C ASN A 123 -5.50 7.53 -12.61
N ILE A 124 -6.24 6.67 -13.31
CA ILE A 124 -5.73 5.43 -13.89
C ILE A 124 -5.90 5.57 -15.41
N PRO A 125 -4.83 5.43 -16.20
CA PRO A 125 -4.96 5.42 -17.66
C PRO A 125 -5.89 4.28 -18.10
N ASP A 126 -6.72 4.55 -19.11
CA ASP A 126 -7.60 3.55 -19.73
C ASP A 126 -6.80 2.42 -20.42
#